data_AF-A0AAN8N8J6-F1
#
_entry.id   AF-A0AAN8N8J6-F1
#
_cell.length_a   1.000
_cell.length_b   1.000
_cell.length_c   1.000
_cell.angle_alpha   90.00
_cell.angle_beta   90.00
_cell.angle_gamma   90.00
#
_symmetry.space_group_name_H-M   'P 1'
#
loop_
_entity.id
_entity.type
_entity.pdbx_description
1 polymer ?
#
loop_
_entity_poly.entity_id
_entity_poly.type
_entity_poly.pdbx_seq_one_letter_code
_entity_poly.pdbx_strand_id
1 'polypeptide(L)'
;MARDDGDLPEAVPSNLPQTYQGDQDLPEVVEPTTPEKWRHPQFAAGSNSYTPSPPYIPPVEDRKILGLRRTTFFLSLALAILIIFGIALGAGLGVGLRKGDSSSGDASSSGGKTTSSEPIPTSSIASSTTTSTSTSTACIPSRTPAIANGDFEAGVEASDIRPWYIPDLVAPATYEILNVNGSNSFHAICKSDLEHGAYTKIKLAQQLRTCPDTTYDFQFLHNFDPGANENAYIVVIVDGEEVANIRGGPNEWVTYKGNFTSKKSGNSTLFQVDFAPVAFDSQEFYVDDFEITPADFFTG
;
A
#
# COMPACT_ATOMS: atom_id res chain seq x y z
N MET A 1 -49.98 -17.93 51.58
CA MET A 1 -49.78 -17.21 50.31
C MET A 1 -48.87 -18.08 49.46
N ALA A 2 -49.46 -18.85 48.55
CA ALA A 2 -48.76 -19.80 47.69
C ALA A 2 -48.09 -19.02 46.54
N ARG A 3 -46.83 -19.34 46.24
CA ARG A 3 -46.11 -18.79 45.10
C ARG A 3 -46.50 -19.55 43.85
N ASP A 4 -46.82 -18.78 42.82
CA ASP A 4 -47.18 -19.21 41.48
C ASP A 4 -45.88 -19.28 40.67
N ASP A 5 -45.36 -20.51 40.48
CA ASP A 5 -44.10 -20.81 39.79
C ASP A 5 -44.35 -21.23 38.33
N GLY A 6 -45.37 -20.66 37.68
CA GLY A 6 -45.77 -21.02 36.32
C GLY A 6 -45.47 -19.94 35.29
N ASP A 7 -44.22 -19.83 34.82
CA ASP A 7 -43.91 -19.33 33.47
C ASP A 7 -42.41 -19.48 33.17
N LEU A 8 -41.98 -20.71 32.88
CA LEU A 8 -40.71 -20.94 32.20
C LEU A 8 -41.00 -21.34 30.76
N PRO A 9 -40.42 -20.65 29.75
CA PRO A 9 -40.66 -20.96 28.36
C PRO A 9 -40.16 -22.37 28.03
N GLU A 10 -41.02 -23.11 27.32
CA GLU A 10 -40.78 -24.45 26.83
C GLU A 10 -39.50 -24.50 25.99
N ALA A 11 -38.61 -25.44 26.32
CA ALA A 11 -37.35 -25.64 25.61
C ALA A 11 -37.63 -26.08 24.16
N VAL A 12 -37.16 -25.27 23.20
CA VAL A 12 -37.25 -25.58 21.77
C VAL A 12 -36.40 -26.83 21.47
N PRO A 13 -36.94 -27.84 20.77
CA PRO A 13 -36.18 -29.03 20.41
C PRO A 13 -35.02 -28.64 19.48
N SER A 14 -33.80 -28.95 19.92
CA SER A 14 -32.59 -28.85 19.10
C SER A 14 -32.64 -29.86 17.95
N ASN A 15 -33.00 -29.38 16.76
CA ASN A 15 -32.71 -30.06 15.51
C ASN A 15 -31.22 -29.88 15.20
N LEU A 16 -30.37 -30.60 15.94
CA LEU A 16 -28.96 -30.75 15.57
C LEU A 16 -28.91 -31.50 14.23
N PRO A 17 -28.20 -30.97 13.22
CA PRO A 17 -28.03 -31.68 11.96
C PRO A 17 -27.31 -33.00 12.21
N GLN A 18 -27.92 -34.09 11.72
CA GLN A 18 -27.32 -35.42 11.72
C GLN A 18 -25.94 -35.33 11.06
N THR A 19 -24.91 -35.74 11.78
CA THR A 19 -23.59 -36.04 11.22
C THR A 19 -23.77 -37.07 10.12
N TYR A 20 -23.59 -36.61 8.88
CA TYR A 20 -23.56 -37.43 7.69
C TYR A 20 -22.33 -38.33 7.77
N GLN A 21 -22.54 -39.59 8.18
CA GLN A 21 -21.53 -40.64 8.13
C GLN A 21 -21.56 -41.25 6.73
N GLY A 22 -21.11 -40.46 5.76
CA GLY A 22 -20.99 -40.84 4.35
C GLY A 22 -19.57 -41.32 4.06
N ASP A 23 -19.22 -42.51 4.56
CA ASP A 23 -18.14 -43.32 4.00
C ASP A 23 -18.75 -44.13 2.84
N GLN A 24 -18.89 -43.51 1.67
CA GLN A 24 -19.03 -44.22 0.40
C GLN A 24 -18.98 -43.25 -0.78
N ASP A 25 -18.01 -43.48 -1.66
CA ASP A 25 -17.94 -42.98 -3.03
C ASP A 25 -17.77 -41.46 -3.19
N LEU A 26 -16.73 -40.90 -2.57
CA LEU A 26 -16.12 -39.71 -3.13
C LEU A 26 -15.48 -40.09 -4.47
N PRO A 27 -15.84 -39.45 -5.60
CA PRO A 27 -15.15 -39.66 -6.85
C PRO A 27 -13.66 -39.41 -6.60
N GLU A 28 -12.82 -40.30 -7.12
CA GLU A 28 -11.37 -40.10 -7.18
C GLU A 28 -11.14 -38.64 -7.56
N VAL A 29 -10.57 -37.88 -6.62
CA VAL A 29 -10.09 -36.53 -6.90
C VAL A 29 -9.02 -36.76 -7.94
N VAL A 30 -9.39 -36.60 -9.20
CA VAL A 30 -8.45 -36.32 -10.27
C VAL A 30 -7.75 -35.08 -9.78
N GLU A 31 -6.56 -35.26 -9.19
CA GLU A 31 -5.67 -34.16 -8.89
C GLU A 31 -5.69 -33.31 -10.15
N PRO A 32 -6.11 -32.04 -10.09
CA PRO A 32 -5.96 -31.19 -11.24
C PRO A 32 -4.48 -31.24 -11.53
N THR A 33 -4.11 -31.97 -12.59
CA THR A 33 -2.81 -31.92 -13.21
C THR A 33 -2.63 -30.45 -13.46
N THR A 34 -1.90 -29.82 -12.53
CA THR A 34 -1.60 -28.41 -12.57
C THR A 34 -1.10 -28.20 -13.98
N PRO A 35 -1.71 -27.27 -14.74
CA PRO A 35 -1.30 -27.07 -16.12
C PRO A 35 0.21 -26.90 -16.09
N GLU A 36 0.88 -27.85 -16.73
CA GLU A 36 2.34 -28.03 -16.78
C GLU A 36 3.01 -26.89 -17.58
N LYS A 37 2.34 -25.74 -17.64
CA LYS A 37 2.66 -24.53 -18.39
C LYS A 37 3.60 -23.61 -17.62
N TRP A 38 4.00 -23.98 -16.41
CA TRP A 38 5.08 -23.33 -15.66
C TRP A 38 6.21 -24.28 -15.28
N ARG A 39 6.39 -25.39 -16.01
CA ARG A 39 7.71 -26.01 -16.05
C ARG A 39 8.64 -25.04 -16.74
N HIS A 40 9.44 -24.34 -15.94
CA HIS A 40 10.67 -23.71 -16.43
C HIS A 40 11.37 -24.75 -17.32
N PRO A 41 11.80 -24.38 -18.54
CA PRO A 41 12.51 -25.29 -19.41
C PRO A 41 13.70 -25.83 -18.63
N GLN A 42 13.62 -27.10 -18.22
CA GLN A 42 14.80 -27.82 -17.79
C GLN A 42 15.70 -27.81 -19.00
N PHE A 43 16.84 -27.14 -18.86
CA PHE A 43 17.89 -27.09 -19.86
C PHE A 43 18.29 -28.52 -20.18
N ALA A 44 17.68 -29.05 -21.24
CA ALA A 44 18.12 -30.28 -21.87
C ALA A 44 19.53 -30.01 -22.40
N ALA A 45 20.51 -30.51 -21.68
CA ALA A 45 21.90 -30.57 -22.09
C ALA A 45 21.99 -31.39 -23.38
N GLY A 46 21.91 -30.73 -24.54
CA GLY A 46 21.97 -31.45 -25.80
C GLY A 46 21.44 -30.70 -27.02
N SER A 47 21.85 -29.46 -27.24
CA SER A 47 21.95 -28.90 -28.60
C SER A 47 22.64 -27.53 -28.54
N ASN A 48 23.48 -27.26 -29.54
CA ASN A 48 24.35 -26.10 -29.69
C ASN A 48 23.58 -24.78 -29.65
N SER A 49 23.22 -24.33 -28.45
CA SER A 49 22.61 -23.04 -28.21
C SER A 49 23.70 -21.98 -28.23
N TYR A 50 23.71 -21.16 -29.26
CA TYR A 50 24.34 -19.84 -29.21
C TYR A 50 23.63 -19.07 -28.09
N THR A 51 24.19 -19.09 -26.90
CA THR A 51 23.86 -18.14 -25.85
C THR A 51 24.28 -16.77 -26.41
N PRO A 52 23.35 -15.86 -26.72
CA PRO A 52 23.74 -14.47 -26.96
C PRO A 52 24.49 -14.04 -25.70
N SER A 53 25.73 -13.55 -25.87
CA SER A 53 26.45 -12.96 -24.74
C SER A 53 25.50 -11.97 -24.07
N PRO A 54 25.30 -12.05 -22.75
CA PRO A 54 24.46 -11.11 -22.04
C PRO A 54 24.89 -9.70 -22.46
N PRO A 55 23.95 -8.78 -22.70
CA PRO A 55 24.29 -7.42 -23.09
C PRO A 55 25.35 -6.90 -22.12
N TYR A 56 26.43 -6.37 -22.66
CA TYR A 56 27.51 -5.79 -21.87
C TYR A 56 26.90 -4.66 -21.03
N ILE A 57 26.63 -4.95 -19.75
CA ILE A 57 26.27 -3.94 -18.77
C ILE A 57 27.57 -3.22 -18.47
N PRO A 58 27.73 -1.94 -18.88
CA PRO A 58 28.92 -1.21 -18.52
C PRO A 58 29.05 -1.24 -16.99
N PRO A 59 30.24 -1.51 -16.44
CA PRO A 59 30.44 -1.52 -15.01
C PRO A 59 29.93 -0.19 -14.45
N VAL A 60 29.00 -0.26 -13.50
CA VAL A 60 28.45 0.93 -12.84
C VAL A 60 29.63 1.69 -12.25
N GLU A 61 29.92 2.86 -12.80
CA GLU A 61 31.01 3.68 -12.30
C GLU A 61 30.66 4.14 -10.87
N ASP A 62 31.41 3.64 -9.89
CA ASP A 62 31.29 4.07 -8.50
C ASP A 62 31.37 5.60 -8.44
N ARG A 63 30.28 6.25 -8.03
CA ARG A 63 30.25 7.71 -7.88
C ARG A 63 31.31 8.12 -6.85
N LYS A 64 32.33 8.85 -7.29
CA LYS A 64 33.40 9.37 -6.45
C LYS A 64 33.02 10.76 -5.96
N ILE A 65 33.14 11.00 -4.66
CA ILE A 65 33.00 12.33 -4.05
C ILE A 65 34.41 12.78 -3.71
N LEU A 66 34.87 13.89 -4.29
CA LEU A 66 36.24 14.40 -4.14
C LEU A 66 37.34 13.38 -4.51
N GLY A 67 37.08 12.52 -5.50
CA GLY A 67 38.03 11.48 -5.95
C GLY A 67 38.10 10.23 -5.07
N LEU A 68 37.36 10.19 -3.95
CA LEU A 68 37.23 9.02 -3.06
C LEU A 68 35.91 8.29 -3.29
N ARG A 69 35.89 6.97 -3.04
CA ARG A 69 34.64 6.19 -3.05
C ARG A 69 33.69 6.74 -1.98
N ARG A 70 32.39 6.82 -2.27
CA ARG A 70 31.36 7.33 -1.34
C ARG A 70 31.49 6.69 0.07
N THR A 71 31.72 5.38 0.13
CA THR A 71 31.94 4.64 1.38
C THR A 71 33.18 5.10 2.16
N THR A 72 34.31 5.31 1.47
CA THR A 72 35.54 5.81 2.10
C THR A 72 35.42 7.25 2.60
N PHE A 73 34.66 8.09 1.90
CA PHE A 73 34.42 9.48 2.30
C PHE A 73 33.66 9.54 3.64
N PHE A 74 32.53 8.85 3.76
CA PHE A 74 31.76 8.84 5.01
C PHE A 74 32.54 8.23 6.19
N LEU A 75 33.32 7.17 5.94
CA LEU A 75 34.17 6.57 6.97
C LEU A 75 35.24 7.54 7.48
N SER A 76 35.88 8.29 6.57
CA SER A 76 36.86 9.33 6.94
C SER A 76 36.24 10.48 7.74
N LEU A 77 35.02 10.90 7.38
CA LEU A 77 34.29 11.97 8.06
C LEU A 77 33.88 11.55 9.48
N ALA A 78 33.35 10.34 9.64
CA ALA A 78 32.99 9.78 10.94
C ALA A 78 34.21 9.70 11.88
N LEU A 79 35.37 9.26 11.36
CA LEU A 79 36.62 9.21 12.12
C LEU A 79 37.08 10.60 12.56
N ALA A 80 37.01 11.61 11.68
CA ALA A 80 37.37 12.99 12.01
C ALA A 80 36.49 13.58 13.12
N ILE A 81 35.17 13.34 13.05
CA ILE A 81 34.21 13.77 14.08
C ILE A 81 34.54 13.11 15.42
N LEU A 82 34.84 11.82 15.44
CA LEU A 82 35.17 11.07 16.66
C LEU A 82 36.44 11.63 17.35
N ILE A 83 37.46 12.00 16.57
CA ILE A 83 38.68 12.63 17.10
C ILE A 83 38.36 13.99 17.76
N ILE A 84 37.53 14.81 17.10
CA ILE A 84 37.14 16.13 17.63
C ILE A 84 36.37 15.98 18.95
N PHE A 85 35.41 15.06 19.03
CA PHE A 85 34.67 14.79 20.26
C PHE A 85 35.56 14.20 21.35
N GLY A 86 36.48 13.30 21.01
CA GLY A 86 37.43 12.73 21.96
C GLY A 86 38.30 13.79 22.64
N ILE A 87 38.77 14.78 21.87
CA ILE A 87 39.55 15.89 22.41
C ILE A 87 38.67 16.82 23.26
N ALA A 88 37.47 17.17 22.78
CA ALA A 88 36.56 18.06 23.48
C ALA A 88 36.10 17.50 24.85
N LEU A 89 35.77 16.21 24.90
CA LEU A 89 35.38 15.53 26.13
C LEU A 89 36.58 15.28 27.05
N GLY A 90 37.74 14.96 26.49
CA GLY A 90 38.98 14.76 27.24
C GLY A 90 39.48 16.02 27.96
N ALA A 91 39.27 17.20 27.36
CA ALA A 91 39.60 18.47 28.00
C ALA A 91 38.50 18.99 28.95
N GLY A 92 37.22 18.73 28.65
CA GLY A 92 36.07 19.28 29.38
C GLY A 92 35.75 18.62 30.73
N LEU A 93 36.06 17.34 30.91
CA LEU A 93 35.68 16.60 32.13
C LEU A 93 36.73 16.64 33.26
N GLY A 94 37.90 17.24 33.02
CA GLY A 94 39.04 17.19 33.95
C GLY A 94 39.04 18.17 35.14
N VAL A 95 38.10 19.12 35.24
CA VAL A 95 38.19 20.22 36.23
C VAL A 95 36.91 20.48 37.05
N GLY A 96 35.87 19.65 36.90
CA GLY A 96 34.51 20.07 37.25
C GLY A 96 33.73 19.23 38.25
N LEU A 97 34.34 18.64 39.28
CA LEU A 97 33.58 18.03 40.38
C LEU A 97 33.98 18.63 41.73
N ARG A 98 33.46 19.84 42.00
CA ARG A 98 33.26 20.31 43.38
C ARG A 98 31.82 20.06 43.78
N LYS A 99 31.67 19.11 44.70
CA LYS A 99 30.46 18.65 45.35
C LYS A 99 29.80 19.77 46.16
N GLY A 100 28.53 20.04 45.91
CA GLY A 100 27.66 20.89 46.72
C GLY A 100 26.38 20.13 47.05
N ASP A 101 26.22 19.75 48.31
CA ASP A 101 25.03 19.11 48.88
C ASP A 101 23.93 20.15 49.16
N SER A 102 22.69 19.88 48.74
CA SER A 102 21.41 20.41 49.26
C SER A 102 20.31 20.13 48.23
N SER A 103 19.05 19.80 48.51
CA SER A 103 18.28 19.48 49.70
C SER A 103 16.90 19.03 49.19
N SER A 104 16.34 18.02 49.84
CA SER A 104 14.92 17.62 49.94
C SER A 104 13.83 18.61 49.49
N GLY A 105 12.80 18.10 48.79
CA GLY A 105 11.52 18.77 48.61
C GLY A 105 10.46 17.86 47.97
N ASP A 106 9.62 17.25 48.82
CA ASP A 106 8.38 16.55 48.48
C ASP A 106 7.35 17.44 47.76
N ALA A 107 6.58 16.87 46.83
CA ALA A 107 5.19 17.30 46.58
C ALA A 107 4.38 16.22 45.84
N SER A 108 3.51 15.55 46.59
CA SER A 108 2.36 14.79 46.10
C SER A 108 1.39 15.66 45.28
N SER A 109 0.79 15.08 44.25
CA SER A 109 -0.50 15.53 43.71
C SER A 109 -1.20 14.40 42.96
N SER A 110 -2.21 13.81 43.61
CA SER A 110 -3.18 12.88 43.04
C SER A 110 -4.31 13.67 42.38
N GLY A 111 -4.47 13.54 41.06
CA GLY A 111 -5.60 14.11 40.32
C GLY A 111 -6.35 13.03 39.55
N GLY A 112 -7.51 12.61 40.07
CA GLY A 112 -8.41 11.66 39.42
C GLY A 112 -9.07 12.24 38.17
N LYS A 113 -9.22 11.41 37.13
CA LYS A 113 -10.01 11.69 35.94
C LYS A 113 -11.25 10.80 35.91
N THR A 114 -12.40 11.43 36.05
CA THR A 114 -13.74 10.90 35.80
C THR A 114 -13.92 10.69 34.29
N THR A 115 -14.24 9.47 33.87
CA THR A 115 -14.60 9.16 32.48
C THR A 115 -16.12 9.12 32.40
N SER A 116 -16.71 10.08 31.68
CA SER A 116 -18.12 10.13 31.33
C SER A 116 -18.28 9.46 29.97
N SER A 117 -19.04 8.37 29.93
CA SER A 117 -19.40 7.64 28.71
C SER A 117 -20.74 8.16 28.19
N GLU A 118 -20.69 8.77 27.01
CA GLU A 118 -21.84 9.31 26.26
C GLU A 118 -22.31 8.26 25.23
N PRO A 119 -23.63 8.03 25.07
CA PRO A 119 -24.14 7.01 24.15
C PRO A 119 -24.14 7.50 22.68
N ILE A 120 -23.61 6.67 21.79
CA ILE A 120 -23.57 6.88 20.33
C ILE A 120 -24.95 6.55 19.73
N PRO A 121 -25.54 7.42 18.89
CA PRO A 121 -26.80 7.14 18.21
C PRO A 121 -26.62 6.17 17.04
N THR A 122 -27.42 5.11 17.03
CA THR A 122 -27.54 4.14 15.93
C THR A 122 -28.34 4.73 14.78
N SER A 123 -27.69 5.14 13.70
CA SER A 123 -28.35 5.55 12.46
C SER A 123 -28.48 4.37 11.50
N SER A 124 -29.72 3.99 11.18
CA SER A 124 -30.07 2.98 10.18
C SER A 124 -29.91 3.55 8.78
N ILE A 125 -28.94 3.03 8.02
CA ILE A 125 -28.73 3.37 6.61
C ILE A 125 -29.69 2.55 5.76
N ALA A 126 -30.63 3.24 5.10
CA ALA A 126 -31.53 2.64 4.11
C ALA A 126 -30.74 2.30 2.84
N SER A 127 -30.69 1.02 2.47
CA SER A 127 -30.16 0.56 1.18
C SER A 127 -31.10 0.96 0.05
N SER A 128 -30.71 1.94 -0.75
CA SER A 128 -31.40 2.33 -1.99
C SER A 128 -30.91 1.45 -3.15
N THR A 129 -31.65 0.38 -3.42
CA THR A 129 -31.46 -0.47 -4.60
C THR A 129 -31.86 0.32 -5.85
N THR A 130 -30.88 0.86 -6.57
CA THR A 130 -31.11 1.57 -7.84
C THR A 130 -31.04 0.59 -9.01
N THR A 131 -32.21 0.21 -9.52
CA THR A 131 -32.37 -0.59 -10.73
C THR A 131 -31.92 0.24 -11.94
N SER A 132 -30.78 -0.09 -12.53
CA SER A 132 -30.21 0.66 -13.66
C SER A 132 -30.78 0.15 -14.99
N THR A 133 -31.72 0.89 -15.58
CA THR A 133 -32.21 0.65 -16.94
C THR A 133 -31.13 1.05 -17.95
N SER A 134 -30.63 0.09 -18.72
CA SER A 134 -29.53 0.27 -19.68
C SER A 134 -30.06 0.82 -21.02
N THR A 135 -30.28 2.14 -21.09
CA THR A 135 -30.28 2.84 -22.38
C THR A 135 -28.83 2.92 -22.88
N SER A 136 -28.59 2.64 -24.17
CA SER A 136 -27.26 2.78 -24.79
C SER A 136 -26.92 4.26 -24.93
N THR A 137 -26.58 4.89 -23.82
CA THR A 137 -26.14 6.27 -23.77
C THR A 137 -24.79 6.32 -24.47
N ALA A 138 -24.68 7.14 -25.52
CA ALA A 138 -23.39 7.48 -26.11
C ALA A 138 -22.41 7.84 -24.98
N CYS A 139 -21.17 7.36 -25.07
CA CYS A 139 -20.17 7.68 -24.05
C CYS A 139 -19.92 9.20 -24.10
N ILE A 140 -20.36 9.92 -23.08
CA ILE A 140 -20.15 11.37 -22.95
C ILE A 140 -19.03 11.54 -21.93
N PRO A 141 -17.77 11.63 -22.37
CA PRO A 141 -16.63 11.68 -21.45
C PRO A 141 -16.71 12.90 -20.52
N SER A 142 -17.32 14.00 -20.97
CA SER A 142 -17.26 15.33 -20.35
C SER A 142 -18.01 15.53 -19.03
N ARG A 143 -18.63 14.51 -18.42
CA ARG A 143 -19.49 14.72 -17.24
C ARG A 143 -19.27 13.80 -16.05
N THR A 144 -18.41 12.81 -16.14
CA THR A 144 -18.28 11.83 -15.05
C THR A 144 -16.80 11.52 -14.82
N PRO A 145 -16.27 11.75 -13.62
CA PRO A 145 -14.97 11.23 -13.23
C PRO A 145 -14.89 9.75 -13.61
N ALA A 146 -13.82 9.34 -14.29
CA ALA A 146 -13.67 7.95 -14.71
C ALA A 146 -13.43 7.01 -13.52
N ILE A 147 -12.97 7.59 -12.41
CA ILE A 147 -12.61 6.92 -11.16
C ILE A 147 -13.69 7.11 -10.09
N ALA A 148 -13.86 6.11 -9.23
CA ALA A 148 -14.75 6.15 -8.08
C ALA A 148 -13.95 5.89 -6.80
N ASN A 149 -14.38 6.51 -5.69
CA ASN A 149 -13.69 6.43 -4.39
C ASN A 149 -12.20 6.80 -4.51
N GLY A 150 -11.89 7.90 -5.21
CA GLY A 150 -10.51 8.34 -5.41
C GLY A 150 -9.89 8.96 -4.17
N ASP A 151 -10.73 9.40 -3.23
CA ASP A 151 -10.43 9.97 -1.91
C ASP A 151 -10.49 8.93 -0.77
N PHE A 152 -10.79 7.66 -1.09
CA PHE A 152 -10.93 6.57 -0.12
C PHE A 152 -11.93 6.81 1.03
N GLU A 153 -12.88 7.75 0.87
CA GLU A 153 -13.87 8.12 1.89
C GLU A 153 -15.16 7.27 1.84
N ALA A 154 -15.35 6.44 0.82
CA ALA A 154 -16.63 5.76 0.60
C ALA A 154 -16.87 4.53 1.52
N GLY A 155 -15.92 4.17 2.39
CA GLY A 155 -15.98 2.99 3.26
C GLY A 155 -16.54 3.28 4.66
N VAL A 156 -17.42 2.40 5.17
CA VAL A 156 -17.85 2.41 6.58
C VAL A 156 -16.76 1.83 7.50
N GLU A 157 -15.89 0.99 6.92
CA GLU A 157 -14.78 0.34 7.59
C GLU A 157 -13.46 0.80 6.97
N ALA A 158 -12.42 0.97 7.79
CA ALA A 158 -11.08 1.37 7.38
C ALA A 158 -10.36 0.36 6.44
N SER A 159 -11.04 -0.68 6.01
CA SER A 159 -10.53 -1.69 5.07
C SER A 159 -11.28 -1.69 3.74
N ASP A 160 -12.39 -0.96 3.61
CA ASP A 160 -13.21 -0.97 2.40
C ASP A 160 -12.68 0.01 1.36
N ILE A 161 -11.84 -0.51 0.47
CA ILE A 161 -11.25 0.26 -0.63
C ILE A 161 -12.11 0.23 -1.91
N ARG A 162 -13.29 -0.41 -1.91
CA ARG A 162 -14.06 -0.59 -3.14
C ARG A 162 -14.43 0.75 -3.79
N PRO A 163 -14.43 0.84 -5.13
CA PRO A 163 -14.25 -0.24 -6.10
C PRO A 163 -12.79 -0.55 -6.44
N TRP A 164 -11.82 -0.01 -5.70
CA TRP A 164 -10.44 -0.50 -5.80
C TRP A 164 -10.31 -1.93 -5.31
N TYR A 165 -9.27 -2.61 -5.79
CA TYR A 165 -8.91 -3.95 -5.35
C TYR A 165 -7.40 -4.18 -5.50
N ILE A 166 -6.89 -5.21 -4.82
CA ILE A 166 -5.49 -5.61 -4.84
C ILE A 166 -5.35 -6.86 -5.72
N PRO A 167 -4.97 -6.75 -7.01
CA PRO A 167 -4.85 -7.91 -7.89
C PRO A 167 -3.71 -8.86 -7.48
N ASP A 168 -2.68 -8.33 -6.82
CA ASP A 168 -1.47 -9.06 -6.47
C ASP A 168 -0.90 -8.47 -5.18
N LEU A 169 -0.69 -9.33 -4.19
CA LEU A 169 -0.10 -8.98 -2.91
C LEU A 169 1.04 -9.96 -2.65
N VAL A 170 2.27 -9.50 -2.90
CA VAL A 170 3.46 -10.33 -2.69
C VAL A 170 3.92 -10.12 -1.25
N ALA A 171 3.83 -11.17 -0.42
CA ALA A 171 4.32 -11.15 0.95
C ALA A 171 5.81 -10.75 0.99
N PRO A 172 6.28 -10.05 2.04
CA PRO A 172 5.54 -9.62 3.24
C PRO A 172 4.90 -8.22 3.14
N ALA A 173 4.28 -7.87 2.01
CA ALA A 173 3.51 -6.65 1.87
C ALA A 173 2.17 -6.66 2.63
N THR A 174 1.76 -5.49 3.15
CA THR A 174 0.46 -5.25 3.78
C THR A 174 -0.10 -3.89 3.37
N TYR A 175 -1.42 -3.71 3.46
CA TYR A 175 -2.07 -2.42 3.20
C TYR A 175 -3.19 -2.14 4.20
N GLU A 176 -3.54 -0.87 4.36
CA GLU A 176 -4.64 -0.39 5.20
C GLU A 176 -5.09 1.00 4.72
N ILE A 177 -6.27 1.48 5.15
CA ILE A 177 -6.65 2.89 5.00
C ILE A 177 -6.37 3.59 6.33
N LEU A 178 -5.60 4.66 6.27
CA LEU A 178 -5.25 5.48 7.43
C LEU A 178 -5.85 6.87 7.32
N ASN A 179 -6.37 7.40 8.42
CA ASN A 179 -6.76 8.81 8.48
C ASN A 179 -5.52 9.68 8.75
N VAL A 180 -5.03 10.36 7.71
CA VAL A 180 -3.90 11.27 7.78
C VAL A 180 -4.41 12.71 7.69
N ASN A 181 -4.26 13.48 8.76
CA ASN A 181 -4.71 14.88 8.86
C ASN A 181 -6.21 15.10 8.55
N GLY A 182 -7.06 14.10 8.82
CA GLY A 182 -8.50 14.20 8.60
C GLY A 182 -8.97 13.65 7.25
N SER A 183 -8.06 13.22 6.37
CA SER A 183 -8.37 12.53 5.10
C SER A 183 -7.99 11.06 5.19
N ASN A 184 -8.80 10.17 4.64
CA ASN A 184 -8.48 8.76 4.51
C ASN A 184 -7.56 8.53 3.32
N SER A 185 -6.37 8.00 3.57
CA SER A 185 -5.39 7.71 2.52
C SER A 185 -5.10 6.22 2.46
N PHE A 186 -4.84 5.71 1.26
CA PHE A 186 -4.37 4.34 1.09
C PHE A 186 -2.91 4.24 1.52
N HIS A 187 -2.65 3.38 2.50
CA HIS A 187 -1.33 3.12 3.07
C HIS A 187 -0.85 1.72 2.67
N ALA A 188 0.28 1.65 1.97
CA ALA A 188 0.93 0.42 1.56
C ALA A 188 2.28 0.26 2.24
N ILE A 189 2.49 -0.87 2.91
CA ILE A 189 3.74 -1.23 3.58
C ILE A 189 4.37 -2.39 2.81
N CYS A 190 5.43 -2.11 2.06
CA CYS A 190 6.21 -3.13 1.39
C CYS A 190 7.42 -3.49 2.26
N LYS A 191 7.30 -4.56 3.04
CA LYS A 191 8.45 -5.10 3.79
C LYS A 191 9.33 -5.90 2.83
N SER A 192 10.61 -5.59 2.77
CA SER A 192 11.56 -6.50 2.13
C SER A 192 12.19 -7.36 3.20
N ASP A 193 12.23 -8.66 2.95
CA ASP A 193 13.10 -9.57 3.67
C ASP A 193 14.07 -10.22 2.66
N LEU A 194 15.10 -10.87 3.20
CA LEU A 194 16.10 -11.54 2.37
C LEU A 194 15.52 -12.75 1.59
N GLU A 195 14.33 -13.23 1.96
CA GLU A 195 13.73 -14.46 1.43
C GLU A 195 12.90 -14.21 0.17
N HIS A 196 12.19 -13.07 0.11
CA HIS A 196 11.28 -12.72 -0.98
C HIS A 196 11.95 -11.85 -2.07
N GLY A 197 13.22 -11.50 -1.88
CA GLY A 197 14.03 -10.72 -2.82
C GLY A 197 13.62 -9.25 -2.92
N ALA A 198 14.23 -8.52 -3.86
CA ALA A 198 14.03 -7.09 -4.04
C ALA A 198 12.67 -6.72 -4.69
N TYR A 199 11.69 -7.63 -4.69
CA TYR A 199 10.47 -7.51 -5.48
C TYR A 199 9.19 -7.69 -4.67
N THR A 200 9.20 -7.36 -3.38
CA THR A 200 7.94 -7.16 -2.64
C THR A 200 7.14 -6.06 -3.34
N LYS A 201 5.91 -6.32 -3.76
CA LYS A 201 5.06 -5.36 -4.46
C LYS A 201 3.62 -5.44 -3.98
N ILE A 202 2.99 -4.27 -3.88
CA ILE A 202 1.54 -4.13 -3.78
C ILE A 202 1.07 -3.51 -5.08
N LYS A 203 -0.04 -4.03 -5.61
CA LYS A 203 -0.73 -3.42 -6.74
C LYS A 203 -2.08 -2.94 -6.26
N LEU A 204 -2.41 -1.68 -6.51
CA LEU A 204 -3.73 -1.11 -6.29
C LEU A 204 -4.37 -0.87 -7.65
N ALA A 205 -5.54 -1.42 -7.91
CA ALA A 205 -6.16 -1.34 -9.23
C ALA A 205 -7.66 -1.01 -9.17
N GLN A 206 -8.15 -0.37 -10.23
CA GLN A 206 -9.57 -0.12 -10.45
C GLN A 206 -9.91 -0.23 -11.93
N GLN A 207 -11.08 -0.79 -12.21
CA GLN A 207 -11.65 -0.80 -13.55
C GLN A 207 -12.40 0.52 -13.79
N LEU A 208 -11.81 1.41 -14.58
CA LEU A 208 -12.37 2.72 -14.90
C LEU A 208 -13.44 2.63 -15.99
N ARG A 209 -14.41 3.54 -15.95
CA ARG A 209 -15.39 3.74 -17.03
C ARG A 209 -14.88 4.81 -17.98
N THR A 210 -14.23 4.38 -19.06
CA THR A 210 -13.63 5.28 -20.07
C THR A 210 -14.40 5.21 -21.39
N CYS A 211 -14.31 6.27 -22.18
CA CYS A 211 -14.77 6.31 -23.56
C CYS A 211 -13.63 5.87 -24.47
N PRO A 212 -13.89 5.11 -25.54
CA PRO A 212 -12.84 4.70 -26.48
C PRO A 212 -12.12 5.90 -27.11
N ASP A 213 -10.82 5.76 -27.37
CA ASP A 213 -10.01 6.76 -28.11
C ASP A 213 -10.06 8.17 -27.48
N THR A 214 -10.21 8.24 -26.16
CA THR A 214 -10.31 9.49 -25.40
C THR A 214 -9.09 9.63 -24.50
N THR A 215 -8.47 10.80 -24.52
CA THR A 215 -7.36 11.12 -23.61
C THR A 215 -7.91 11.58 -22.27
N TYR A 216 -7.39 10.99 -21.20
CA TYR A 216 -7.69 11.32 -19.82
C TYR A 216 -6.45 11.89 -19.16
N ASP A 217 -6.61 13.02 -18.48
CA ASP A 217 -5.67 13.50 -17.49
C ASP A 217 -5.94 12.76 -16.17
N PHE A 218 -4.86 12.43 -15.47
CA PHE A 218 -4.94 11.89 -14.12
C PHE A 218 -4.02 12.65 -13.18
N GLN A 219 -4.45 12.77 -11.93
CA GLN A 219 -3.63 13.27 -10.83
C GLN A 219 -3.95 12.53 -9.54
N PHE A 220 -2.98 12.51 -8.62
CA PHE A 220 -3.16 12.00 -7.26
C PHE A 220 -2.10 12.57 -6.34
N LEU A 221 -2.39 12.61 -5.04
CA LEU A 221 -1.41 12.90 -4.00
C LEU A 221 -0.66 11.62 -3.65
N HIS A 222 0.64 11.75 -3.41
CA HIS A 222 1.45 10.66 -2.89
C HIS A 222 2.47 11.18 -1.88
N ASN A 223 2.86 10.31 -0.95
CA ASN A 223 3.96 10.55 -0.02
C ASN A 223 4.75 9.25 0.20
N PHE A 224 6.06 9.39 0.37
CA PHE A 224 6.97 8.33 0.77
C PHE A 224 7.42 8.61 2.21
N ASP A 225 7.02 7.78 3.17
CA ASP A 225 7.52 7.95 4.54
C ASP A 225 9.01 7.55 4.59
N PRO A 226 9.89 8.39 5.16
CA PRO A 226 11.33 8.26 4.98
C PRO A 226 11.87 7.17 5.91
N GLY A 227 12.04 5.98 5.32
CA GLY A 227 12.68 4.82 5.93
C GLY A 227 14.02 4.41 5.29
N ALA A 228 14.67 5.31 4.53
CA ALA A 228 16.01 5.18 3.89
C ALA A 228 16.07 4.75 2.41
N ASN A 229 14.96 4.62 1.70
CA ASN A 229 15.00 4.16 0.30
C ASN A 229 14.72 5.24 -0.75
N GLU A 230 15.75 6.03 -1.12
CA GLU A 230 15.72 6.94 -2.28
C GLU A 230 15.40 6.24 -3.63
N ASN A 231 15.36 4.91 -3.64
CA ASN A 231 15.08 4.11 -4.82
C ASN A 231 13.68 3.48 -4.80
N ALA A 232 12.78 3.82 -3.87
CA ALA A 232 11.39 3.39 -4.00
C ALA A 232 10.75 3.96 -5.27
N TYR A 233 9.76 3.26 -5.85
CA TYR A 233 9.01 3.73 -7.01
C TYR A 233 7.51 3.50 -6.83
N ILE A 234 6.73 4.44 -7.37
CA ILE A 234 5.32 4.25 -7.71
C ILE A 234 5.25 4.19 -9.24
N VAL A 235 4.73 3.10 -9.78
CA VAL A 235 4.59 2.90 -11.24
C VAL A 235 3.10 2.91 -11.58
N VAL A 236 2.70 3.79 -12.49
CA VAL A 236 1.31 3.85 -12.96
C VAL A 236 1.21 3.06 -14.25
N ILE A 237 0.29 2.11 -14.28
CA ILE A 237 0.06 1.18 -15.37
C ILE A 237 -1.39 1.33 -15.85
N VAL A 238 -1.57 1.49 -17.15
CA VAL A 238 -2.87 1.62 -17.80
C VAL A 238 -3.01 0.51 -18.84
N ASP A 239 -3.99 -0.36 -18.67
CA ASP A 239 -4.25 -1.50 -19.55
C ASP A 239 -3.01 -2.38 -19.84
N GLY A 240 -2.11 -2.49 -18.85
CA GLY A 240 -0.86 -3.25 -18.91
C GLY A 240 0.35 -2.47 -19.44
N GLU A 241 0.21 -1.20 -19.79
CA GLU A 241 1.29 -0.33 -20.26
C GLU A 241 1.72 0.65 -19.16
N GLU A 242 3.03 0.77 -18.91
CA GLU A 242 3.59 1.76 -17.98
C GLU A 242 3.45 3.17 -18.56
N VAL A 243 2.69 4.02 -17.89
CA VAL A 243 2.47 5.42 -18.29
C VAL A 243 3.20 6.43 -17.40
N ALA A 244 3.62 6.01 -16.20
CA ALA A 244 4.42 6.83 -15.30
C ALA A 244 5.33 5.99 -14.39
N ASN A 245 6.48 6.57 -14.05
CA ASN A 245 7.45 6.00 -13.13
C ASN A 245 7.94 7.09 -12.17
N ILE A 246 7.37 7.09 -10.96
CA ILE A 246 7.59 8.13 -9.95
C ILE A 246 8.60 7.60 -8.96
N ARG A 247 9.77 8.22 -8.92
CA ARG A 247 10.82 7.86 -7.98
C ARG A 247 10.55 8.49 -6.60
N GLY A 248 11.00 7.79 -5.56
CA GLY A 248 10.96 8.22 -4.17
C GLY A 248 11.29 9.69 -4.02
N GLY A 249 10.39 10.41 -3.35
CA GLY A 249 10.43 11.85 -3.15
C GLY A 249 10.73 12.25 -1.71
N PRO A 250 10.71 13.56 -1.41
CA PRO A 250 10.74 14.07 -0.05
C PRO A 250 9.57 13.52 0.79
N ASN A 251 9.72 13.52 2.13
CA ASN A 251 8.66 13.19 3.08
C ASN A 251 7.63 14.32 3.17
N GLU A 252 6.95 14.57 2.06
CA GLU A 252 5.87 15.52 1.95
C GLU A 252 4.89 15.01 0.90
N TRP A 253 3.64 15.43 1.04
CA TRP A 253 2.62 15.14 0.05
C TRP A 253 2.90 15.92 -1.24
N VAL A 254 3.06 15.18 -2.34
CA VAL A 254 3.30 15.72 -3.67
C VAL A 254 2.18 15.29 -4.62
N THR A 255 1.67 16.23 -5.42
CA THR A 255 0.73 15.89 -6.50
C THR A 255 1.50 15.39 -7.72
N TYR A 256 1.22 14.17 -8.15
CA TYR A 256 1.63 13.70 -9.47
C TYR A 256 0.54 14.00 -10.51
N LYS A 257 0.93 14.34 -11.74
CA LYS A 257 0.03 14.56 -12.87
C LYS A 257 0.55 13.82 -14.10
N GLY A 258 -0.35 13.20 -14.84
CA GLY A 258 -0.05 12.53 -16.10
C GLY A 258 -1.29 12.44 -16.99
N ASN A 259 -1.16 11.77 -18.12
CA ASN A 259 -2.29 11.44 -18.97
C ASN A 259 -2.13 10.08 -19.63
N PHE A 260 -3.24 9.54 -20.14
CA PHE A 260 -3.25 8.35 -20.97
C PHE A 260 -4.39 8.44 -21.98
N THR A 261 -4.29 7.71 -23.08
CA THR A 261 -5.39 7.56 -24.05
C THR A 261 -5.97 6.16 -23.93
N SER A 262 -7.30 6.08 -23.72
CA SER A 262 -8.00 4.80 -23.65
C SER A 262 -7.93 4.04 -24.97
N LYS A 263 -8.00 2.70 -24.90
CA LYS A 263 -8.00 1.85 -26.10
C LYS A 263 -9.21 2.13 -26.99
N LYS A 264 -9.03 1.93 -28.31
CA LYS A 264 -10.11 2.09 -29.32
C LYS A 264 -11.27 1.11 -29.17
N SER A 265 -11.04 -0.01 -28.48
CA SER A 265 -12.05 -1.04 -28.24
C SER A 265 -12.35 -1.16 -26.75
N GLY A 266 -13.63 -1.03 -26.40
CA GLY A 266 -14.12 -1.18 -25.03
C GLY A 266 -14.40 0.16 -24.34
N ASN A 267 -15.27 0.12 -23.34
CA ASN A 267 -15.67 1.29 -22.54
C ASN A 267 -15.07 1.20 -21.12
N SER A 268 -13.88 0.62 -21.03
CA SER A 268 -13.28 0.21 -19.78
C SER A 268 -11.77 0.24 -19.90
N THR A 269 -11.12 0.81 -18.89
CA THR A 269 -9.66 0.88 -18.80
C THR A 269 -9.25 0.38 -17.42
N LEU A 270 -8.27 -0.53 -17.36
CA LEU A 270 -7.67 -0.93 -16.11
C LEU A 270 -6.62 0.11 -15.72
N PHE A 271 -6.85 0.81 -14.62
CA PHE A 271 -5.89 1.70 -14.01
C PHE A 271 -5.28 1.02 -12.79
N GLN A 272 -3.95 0.98 -12.73
CA GLN A 272 -3.19 0.27 -11.73
C GLN A 272 -2.02 1.13 -11.24
N VAL A 273 -1.75 1.04 -9.94
CA VAL A 273 -0.63 1.69 -9.26
C VAL A 273 0.17 0.61 -8.55
N ASP A 274 1.42 0.43 -8.96
CA ASP A 274 2.36 -0.52 -8.38
C ASP A 274 3.30 0.20 -7.42
N PHE A 275 3.39 -0.32 -6.19
CA PHE A 275 4.31 0.14 -5.16
C PHE A 275 5.51 -0.81 -5.11
N ALA A 276 6.71 -0.28 -5.36
CA ALA A 276 7.93 -1.09 -5.46
C ALA A 276 9.09 -0.47 -4.65
N PRO A 277 9.53 -1.08 -3.54
CA PRO A 277 10.79 -0.72 -2.91
C PRO A 277 11.97 -1.20 -3.78
N VAL A 278 13.10 -0.49 -3.76
CA VAL A 278 14.34 -0.95 -4.43
C VAL A 278 15.48 -0.97 -3.43
N ALA A 279 15.34 -1.86 -2.45
CA ALA A 279 16.39 -2.34 -1.55
C ALA A 279 15.78 -3.43 -0.66
N PHE A 280 16.60 -4.00 0.22
CA PHE A 280 16.15 -4.86 1.32
C PHE A 280 15.54 -4.07 2.50
N ASP A 281 15.14 -2.83 2.26
CA ASP A 281 14.54 -1.96 3.26
C ASP A 281 13.03 -1.97 3.12
N SER A 282 12.33 -1.94 4.25
CA SER A 282 10.88 -1.75 4.24
C SER A 282 10.56 -0.33 3.78
N GLN A 283 9.53 -0.19 2.95
CA GLN A 283 9.06 1.11 2.48
C GLN A 283 7.56 1.24 2.67
N GLU A 284 7.16 2.42 3.13
CA GLU A 284 5.77 2.81 3.27
C GLU A 284 5.41 3.82 2.18
N PHE A 285 4.22 3.66 1.60
CA PHE A 285 3.70 4.47 0.53
C PHE A 285 2.31 4.94 0.92
N TYR A 286 2.04 6.22 0.67
CA TYR A 286 0.73 6.82 0.87
C TYR A 286 0.26 7.38 -0.47
N VAL A 287 -0.99 7.11 -0.83
CA VAL A 287 -1.65 7.74 -1.97
C VAL A 287 -3.07 8.15 -1.62
N ASP A 288 -3.52 9.27 -2.19
CA ASP A 288 -4.82 9.87 -1.94
C ASP A 288 -5.26 10.75 -3.12
N ASP A 289 -6.50 11.26 -3.08
CA ASP A 289 -7.05 12.26 -4.01
C ASP A 289 -6.88 11.90 -5.49
N PHE A 290 -7.17 10.65 -5.87
CA PHE A 290 -7.14 10.25 -7.27
C PHE A 290 -8.25 10.94 -8.07
N GLU A 291 -7.86 11.65 -9.11
CA GLU A 291 -8.75 12.30 -10.04
C GLU A 291 -8.39 11.89 -11.48
N ILE A 292 -9.37 11.45 -12.26
CA ILE A 292 -9.21 11.08 -13.66
C ILE A 292 -10.33 11.69 -14.49
N THR A 293 -9.98 12.63 -15.38
CA THR A 293 -10.92 13.43 -16.17
C THR A 293 -10.48 13.50 -17.65
N PRO A 294 -11.39 13.66 -18.62
CA PRO A 294 -10.99 13.82 -20.02
C PRO A 294 -10.24 15.13 -20.28
N ALA A 295 -9.15 15.07 -21.05
CA ALA A 295 -8.21 16.20 -21.23
C ALA A 295 -8.80 17.44 -21.94
N ASP A 296 -9.80 17.25 -22.82
CA ASP A 296 -10.35 18.34 -23.63
C ASP A 296 -11.37 19.25 -22.90
N PHE A 297 -11.55 19.10 -21.59
CA PHE A 297 -12.63 19.78 -20.87
C PHE A 297 -12.35 21.27 -20.53
N PHE A 298 -11.09 21.73 -20.54
CA PHE A 298 -10.74 23.07 -20.04
C PHE A 298 -10.45 24.15 -21.09
N THR A 299 -10.75 23.94 -22.38
CA THR A 299 -10.45 24.93 -23.44
C THR A 299 -11.66 25.69 -24.03
N GLY A 300 -12.82 25.68 -23.34
CA GLY A 300 -14.04 26.38 -23.75
C GLY A 300 -14.32 27.68 -22.99
#